data_AF-A0A7M2X344-F1
#
_entry.id   AF-A0A7M2X344-F1
#
_cell.length_a   1.000
_cell.length_b   1.000
_cell.length_c   1.000
_cell.angle_alpha   90.00
_cell.angle_beta   90.00
_cell.angle_gamma   90.00
#
_symmetry.space_group_name_H-M   'P 1'
#
loop_
_entity.id
_entity.type
_entity.pdbx_description
1 polymer ?
#
loop_
_entity_poly.entity_id
_entity_poly.type
_entity_poly.pdbx_seq_one_letter_code
_entity_poly.pdbx_strand_id
1 'polypeptide(L)'
;MVQILPWDFRESFPPPLTEAIDAGLLDVTDAEPDNLRSLHDDYAAQYLAVLAAMDTLAGARCRGVDPMTGRVPGTAVARERLRRHFSAEQARLERSLDVTIGGYTEGFGADAADAFVKALRARYAGVAVQTAKDEPSASSATTPVESESRTSGRRSKRPCARLPVPKPLPAAIGAGHFGYEFDGRPVRPSLDEVREITLAQAQKLIGLLHDIHNPGNQHAAEAEFRSALAMYAEDFGDDAARQLEAHALRQAQRERAGRRR
;
A
#
# COMPACT_ATOMS: atom_id res chain seq x y z
N MET A 1 4.38 -24.12 -21.74
CA MET A 1 3.12 -23.53 -21.23
C MET A 1 3.23 -22.04 -21.42
N VAL A 2 2.25 -21.41 -22.05
CA VAL A 2 2.24 -19.96 -22.30
C VAL A 2 1.02 -19.39 -21.56
N GLN A 3 1.20 -18.27 -20.87
CA GLN A 3 0.10 -17.57 -20.23
C GLN A 3 -0.25 -16.31 -21.04
N ILE A 4 -1.49 -16.24 -21.51
CA ILE A 4 -2.00 -15.10 -22.27
C ILE A 4 -2.63 -14.10 -21.29
N LEU A 5 -2.12 -12.86 -21.30
CA LEU A 5 -2.58 -11.79 -20.41
C LEU A 5 -2.91 -10.51 -21.22
N PRO A 6 -3.74 -9.61 -20.66
CA PRO A 6 -4.04 -8.31 -21.28
C PRO A 6 -2.82 -7.39 -21.37
N TRP A 7 -1.83 -7.56 -20.48
CA TRP A 7 -0.57 -6.82 -20.47
C TRP A 7 0.60 -7.80 -20.32
N ASP A 8 1.74 -7.49 -20.95
CA ASP A 8 3.00 -8.22 -20.77
C ASP A 8 3.86 -7.70 -19.61
N PHE A 9 3.54 -6.50 -19.08
CA PHE A 9 4.30 -5.81 -18.05
C PHE A 9 5.80 -5.64 -18.39
N ARG A 10 6.10 -5.54 -19.68
CA ARG A 10 7.43 -5.22 -20.22
C ARG A 10 7.33 -4.02 -21.15
N GLU A 11 6.42 -4.10 -22.10
CA GLU A 11 6.19 -3.05 -23.09
C GLU A 11 4.85 -2.35 -22.89
N SER A 12 3.90 -3.06 -22.28
CA SER A 12 2.54 -2.60 -22.02
C SER A 12 2.21 -2.62 -20.53
N PHE A 13 1.57 -1.55 -20.08
CA PHE A 13 1.21 -1.33 -18.68
C PHE A 13 -0.24 -0.86 -18.58
N PRO A 14 -0.98 -1.27 -17.53
CA PRO A 14 -2.30 -0.71 -17.26
C PRO A 14 -2.17 0.76 -16.87
N PRO A 15 -3.02 1.66 -17.38
CA PRO A 15 -3.03 3.04 -16.91
C PRO A 15 -3.51 3.11 -15.45
N PRO A 16 -3.06 4.11 -14.68
CA PRO A 16 -3.56 4.34 -13.34
C PRO A 16 -5.06 4.69 -13.37
N LEU A 17 -5.76 4.32 -12.29
CA LEU A 17 -7.16 4.70 -12.10
C LEU A 17 -7.26 6.21 -11.85
N THR A 18 -8.25 6.85 -12.48
CA THR A 18 -8.53 8.27 -12.26
C THR A 18 -8.86 8.52 -10.79
N GLU A 19 -9.60 7.61 -10.14
CA GLU A 19 -9.92 7.73 -8.72
C GLU A 19 -8.69 7.64 -7.81
N ALA A 20 -7.64 6.93 -8.24
CA ALA A 20 -6.39 6.86 -7.49
C ALA A 20 -5.62 8.18 -7.56
N ILE A 21 -5.61 8.83 -8.73
CA ILE A 21 -5.02 10.15 -8.93
C ILE A 21 -5.79 11.20 -8.14
N ASP A 22 -7.12 11.21 -8.24
CA ASP A 22 -7.99 12.14 -7.52
C ASP A 22 -7.88 11.99 -5.99
N ALA A 23 -7.63 10.76 -5.52
CA ALA A 23 -7.38 10.47 -4.11
C ALA A 23 -5.97 10.87 -3.63
N GLY A 24 -5.08 11.28 -4.54
CA GLY A 24 -3.67 11.59 -4.27
C GLY A 24 -2.84 10.35 -3.93
N LEU A 25 -3.30 9.15 -4.34
CA LEU A 25 -2.51 7.92 -4.19
C LEU A 25 -1.38 7.85 -5.20
N LEU A 26 -1.65 8.32 -6.41
CA LEU A 26 -0.70 8.48 -7.51
C LEU A 26 -0.69 9.94 -7.95
N ASP A 27 0.46 10.43 -8.36
CA ASP A 27 0.58 11.75 -8.98
C ASP A 27 0.13 11.68 -10.44
N VAL A 28 -0.32 12.81 -11.00
CA VAL A 28 -0.70 12.89 -12.43
C VAL A 28 0.51 12.54 -13.32
N THR A 29 1.72 12.90 -12.89
CA THR A 29 2.97 12.59 -13.59
C THR A 29 3.30 11.10 -13.58
N ASP A 30 2.75 10.31 -12.65
CA ASP A 30 2.93 8.85 -12.64
C ASP A 30 2.24 8.17 -13.84
N ALA A 31 1.31 8.86 -14.51
CA ALA A 31 0.68 8.37 -15.74
C ALA A 31 1.59 8.53 -16.98
N GLU A 32 2.69 9.26 -16.89
CA GLU A 32 3.66 9.38 -17.99
C GLU A 32 4.37 8.03 -18.25
N PRO A 33 4.65 7.65 -19.50
CA PRO A 33 5.12 6.29 -19.82
C PRO A 33 6.36 5.80 -19.06
N ASP A 34 7.35 6.68 -18.85
CA ASP A 34 8.59 6.32 -18.17
C ASP A 34 8.41 6.19 -16.64
N ASN A 35 7.59 7.08 -16.05
CA ASN A 35 7.25 7.02 -14.62
C ASN A 35 6.37 5.80 -14.33
N LEU A 36 5.38 5.55 -15.19
CA LEU A 36 4.50 4.40 -15.11
C LEU A 36 5.29 3.09 -15.17
N ARG A 37 6.21 2.96 -16.13
CA ARG A 37 7.11 1.80 -16.22
C ARG A 37 7.92 1.61 -14.94
N SER A 38 8.55 2.68 -14.45
CA SER A 38 9.36 2.63 -13.23
C SER A 38 8.55 2.20 -12.02
N LEU A 39 7.33 2.72 -11.89
CA LEU A 39 6.39 2.36 -10.84
C LEU A 39 6.03 0.85 -10.89
N HIS A 40 5.74 0.33 -12.08
CA HIS A 40 5.48 -1.10 -12.26
C HIS A 40 6.71 -1.97 -11.96
N ASP A 41 7.90 -1.54 -12.36
CA ASP A 41 9.16 -2.23 -12.08
C ASP A 41 9.44 -2.28 -10.57
N ASP A 42 9.15 -1.20 -9.83
CA ASP A 42 9.30 -1.15 -8.38
C ASP A 42 8.35 -2.13 -7.67
N TYR A 43 7.08 -2.14 -8.05
CA TYR A 43 6.12 -3.12 -7.55
C TYR A 43 6.55 -4.56 -7.89
N ALA A 44 7.09 -4.77 -9.09
CA ALA A 44 7.54 -6.08 -9.54
C ALA A 44 8.75 -6.55 -8.73
N ALA A 45 9.72 -5.66 -8.50
CA ALA A 45 10.90 -5.94 -7.70
C ALA A 45 10.52 -6.31 -6.26
N GLN A 46 9.63 -5.54 -5.63
CA GLN A 46 9.14 -5.82 -4.27
C GLN A 46 8.43 -7.18 -4.19
N TYR A 47 7.53 -7.48 -5.13
CA TYR A 47 6.79 -8.74 -5.14
C TYR A 47 7.71 -9.94 -5.37
N LEU A 48 8.64 -9.86 -6.34
CA LEU A 48 9.59 -10.93 -6.64
C LEU A 48 10.56 -11.17 -5.47
N ALA A 49 10.99 -10.12 -4.76
CA ALA A 49 11.82 -10.27 -3.57
C ALA A 49 11.10 -11.05 -2.46
N VAL A 50 9.80 -10.79 -2.25
CA VAL A 50 9.00 -11.52 -1.26
C VAL A 50 8.79 -12.98 -1.69
N LEU A 51 8.54 -13.26 -2.97
CA LEU A 51 8.47 -14.64 -3.47
C LEU A 51 9.78 -15.41 -3.25
N ALA A 52 10.92 -14.81 -3.58
CA ALA A 52 12.23 -15.41 -3.35
C ALA A 52 12.50 -15.69 -1.86
N ALA A 53 12.07 -14.79 -0.97
CA ALA A 53 12.16 -15.01 0.47
C ALA A 53 11.26 -16.17 0.93
N MET A 54 10.04 -16.28 0.39
CA MET A 54 9.13 -17.39 0.70
C MET A 54 9.70 -18.74 0.26
N ASP A 55 10.31 -18.83 -0.92
CA ASP A 55 10.97 -20.05 -1.40
C ASP A 55 12.20 -20.41 -0.57
N THR A 56 12.98 -19.40 -0.18
CA THR A 56 14.13 -19.59 0.73
C THR A 56 13.67 -20.18 2.06
N LEU A 57 12.59 -19.63 2.63
CA LEU A 57 11.98 -20.11 3.88
C LEU A 57 11.43 -21.53 3.73
N ALA A 58 10.73 -21.83 2.63
CA ALA A 58 10.19 -23.15 2.33
C ALA A 58 11.32 -24.18 2.18
N GLY A 59 12.38 -23.84 1.45
CA GLY A 59 13.56 -24.69 1.28
C GLY A 59 14.28 -24.95 2.62
N ALA A 60 14.45 -23.93 3.45
CA ALA A 60 15.03 -24.06 4.80
C ALA A 60 14.17 -24.97 5.69
N ARG A 61 12.85 -24.81 5.64
CA ARG A 61 11.88 -25.65 6.37
C ARG A 61 11.95 -27.11 5.94
N CYS A 62 12.00 -27.38 4.63
CA CYS A 62 12.14 -28.74 4.11
C CYS A 62 13.45 -29.41 4.55
N ARG A 63 14.55 -28.66 4.62
CA ARG A 63 15.85 -29.17 5.08
C ARG A 63 16.01 -29.21 6.61
N GLY A 64 15.09 -28.60 7.36
CA GLY A 64 15.20 -28.46 8.81
C GLY A 64 16.39 -27.60 9.27
N VAL A 65 16.82 -26.64 8.44
CA VAL A 65 17.94 -25.73 8.74
C VAL A 65 17.42 -24.33 9.06
N ASP A 66 18.17 -23.58 9.85
CA ASP A 66 17.91 -22.16 10.06
C ASP A 66 18.16 -21.37 8.75
N PRO A 67 17.21 -20.55 8.27
CA PRO A 67 17.33 -19.84 7.00
C PRO A 67 18.45 -18.78 6.99
N MET A 68 18.84 -18.25 8.16
CA MET A 68 19.88 -17.23 8.28
C MET A 68 21.28 -17.84 8.39
N THR A 69 21.41 -18.99 9.05
CA THR A 69 22.73 -19.61 9.30
C THR A 69 23.03 -20.83 8.43
N GLY A 70 22.01 -21.42 7.80
CA GLY A 70 22.11 -22.68 7.06
C GLY A 70 22.38 -23.92 7.91
N ARG A 71 22.39 -23.79 9.25
CA ARG A 71 22.76 -24.88 10.17
C ARG A 71 21.52 -25.58 10.74
N VAL A 72 21.66 -26.87 11.01
CA VAL A 72 20.63 -27.65 11.72
C VAL A 72 20.69 -27.33 13.22
N PRO A 73 19.56 -26.97 13.87
CA PRO A 73 19.53 -26.71 15.31
C PRO A 73 19.81 -27.97 16.13
N GLY A 74 20.92 -27.95 16.89
CA GLY A 74 21.37 -29.09 17.70
C GLY A 74 20.48 -29.41 18.92
N THR A 75 19.86 -28.41 19.52
CA THR A 75 19.06 -28.57 20.76
C THR A 75 17.56 -28.59 20.50
N ALA A 76 16.79 -29.20 21.40
CA ALA A 76 15.32 -29.22 21.32
C ALA A 76 14.72 -27.80 21.39
N VAL A 77 15.28 -26.94 22.23
CA VAL A 77 14.87 -25.53 22.36
C VAL A 77 15.13 -24.77 21.06
N ALA A 78 16.27 -24.97 20.41
CA ALA A 78 16.57 -24.33 19.13
C ALA A 78 15.63 -24.81 18.01
N ARG A 79 15.29 -26.11 17.98
CA ARG A 79 14.30 -26.66 17.03
C ARG A 79 12.92 -26.01 17.21
N GLU A 80 12.46 -25.86 18.45
CA GLU A 80 11.17 -25.24 18.73
C GLU A 80 11.17 -23.74 18.35
N ARG A 81 12.23 -23.01 18.68
CA ARG A 81 12.40 -21.62 18.23
C ARG A 81 12.35 -21.49 16.70
N LEU A 82 13.02 -22.39 16.00
CA LEU A 82 13.03 -22.41 14.53
C LEU A 82 11.63 -22.66 13.95
N ARG A 83 10.83 -23.58 14.53
CA ARG A 83 9.44 -23.81 14.10
C ARG A 83 8.55 -22.58 14.26
N ARG A 84 8.69 -21.88 15.39
CA ARG A 84 7.97 -20.62 15.64
C ARG A 84 8.40 -19.54 14.66
N HIS A 85 9.69 -19.43 14.40
CA HIS A 85 10.23 -18.50 13.42
C HIS A 85 9.64 -18.78 12.02
N PHE A 86 9.64 -20.03 11.54
CA PHE A 86 9.04 -20.36 10.24
C PHE A 86 7.57 -19.94 10.14
N SER A 87 6.78 -20.17 11.19
CA SER A 87 5.35 -19.84 11.19
C SER A 87 5.13 -18.32 11.20
N ALA A 88 5.88 -17.60 12.04
CA ALA A 88 5.78 -16.15 12.14
C ALA A 88 6.27 -15.45 10.86
N GLU A 89 7.36 -15.93 10.29
CA GLU A 89 7.99 -15.36 9.09
C GLU A 89 7.14 -15.61 7.85
N GLN A 90 6.55 -16.80 7.70
CA GLN A 90 5.60 -17.08 6.62
C GLN A 90 4.42 -16.10 6.67
N ALA A 91 3.81 -15.91 7.84
CA ALA A 91 2.70 -14.97 8.00
C ALA A 91 3.12 -13.50 7.80
N ARG A 92 4.38 -13.15 8.07
CA ARG A 92 4.95 -11.82 7.77
C ARG A 92 5.06 -11.62 6.26
N LEU A 93 5.62 -12.58 5.52
CA LEU A 93 5.80 -12.51 4.07
C LEU A 93 4.46 -12.51 3.32
N GLU A 94 3.49 -13.35 3.74
CA GLU A 94 2.14 -13.35 3.17
C GLU A 94 1.45 -11.99 3.32
N ARG A 95 1.53 -11.38 4.51
CA ARG A 95 1.04 -10.01 4.73
C ARG A 95 1.76 -8.98 3.87
N SER A 96 3.06 -9.15 3.63
CA SER A 96 3.83 -8.26 2.76
C SER A 96 3.34 -8.33 1.31
N LEU A 97 3.02 -9.53 0.81
CA LEU A 97 2.40 -9.69 -0.51
C LEU A 97 1.03 -9.04 -0.58
N ASP A 98 0.17 -9.30 0.41
CA ASP A 98 -1.19 -8.72 0.48
C ASP A 98 -1.14 -7.20 0.47
N VAL A 99 -0.18 -6.61 1.20
CA VAL A 99 0.06 -5.17 1.23
C VAL A 99 0.48 -4.64 -0.14
N THR A 100 1.44 -5.30 -0.77
CA THR A 100 2.01 -4.87 -2.06
C THR A 100 0.94 -4.92 -3.15
N ILE A 101 0.19 -6.02 -3.23
CA ILE A 101 -0.90 -6.19 -4.19
C ILE A 101 -2.10 -5.30 -3.84
N GLY A 102 -2.35 -5.04 -2.55
CA GLY A 102 -3.36 -4.08 -2.11
C GLY A 102 -3.10 -2.68 -2.68
N GLY A 103 -1.87 -2.16 -2.50
CA GLY A 103 -1.47 -0.86 -3.06
C GLY A 103 -1.56 -0.83 -4.59
N TYR A 104 -1.11 -1.88 -5.26
CA TYR A 104 -1.24 -2.00 -6.71
C TYR A 104 -2.71 -2.02 -7.17
N THR A 105 -3.57 -2.75 -6.46
CA THR A 105 -5.01 -2.82 -6.74
C THR A 105 -5.69 -1.47 -6.59
N GLU A 106 -5.29 -0.68 -5.59
CA GLU A 106 -5.80 0.68 -5.40
C GLU A 106 -5.37 1.63 -6.53
N GLY A 107 -4.14 1.49 -7.03
CA GLY A 107 -3.62 2.35 -8.11
C GLY A 107 -4.13 1.99 -9.51
N PHE A 108 -4.28 0.69 -9.81
CA PHE A 108 -4.48 0.20 -11.19
C PHE A 108 -5.75 -0.63 -11.38
N GLY A 109 -6.46 -0.94 -10.29
CA GLY A 109 -7.67 -1.76 -10.32
C GLY A 109 -7.40 -3.26 -10.15
N ALA A 110 -8.48 -3.99 -9.87
CA ALA A 110 -8.43 -5.41 -9.51
C ALA A 110 -7.99 -6.32 -10.68
N ASP A 111 -8.44 -6.02 -11.90
CA ASP A 111 -8.12 -6.83 -13.09
C ASP A 111 -6.64 -6.69 -13.45
N ALA A 112 -6.11 -5.45 -13.37
CA ALA A 112 -4.69 -5.17 -13.54
C ALA A 112 -3.86 -5.89 -12.48
N ALA A 113 -4.26 -5.84 -11.21
CA ALA A 113 -3.56 -6.51 -10.12
C ALA A 113 -3.54 -8.04 -10.28
N ASP A 114 -4.64 -8.65 -10.70
CA ASP A 114 -4.70 -10.10 -10.96
C ASP A 114 -3.79 -10.49 -12.14
N ALA A 115 -3.83 -9.73 -13.24
CA ALA A 115 -2.93 -9.91 -14.37
C ALA A 115 -1.46 -9.75 -13.95
N PHE A 116 -1.15 -8.75 -13.13
CA PHE A 116 0.19 -8.49 -12.61
C PHE A 116 0.72 -9.64 -11.76
N VAL A 117 -0.08 -10.14 -10.81
CA VAL A 117 0.27 -11.30 -9.98
C VAL A 117 0.53 -12.54 -10.85
N LYS A 118 -0.33 -12.79 -11.84
CA LYS A 118 -0.16 -13.90 -12.79
C LYS A 118 1.13 -13.77 -13.58
N ALA A 119 1.41 -12.60 -14.15
CA ALA A 119 2.61 -12.34 -14.92
C ALA A 119 3.88 -12.54 -14.09
N LEU A 120 3.90 -12.02 -12.86
CA LEU A 120 5.06 -12.15 -11.97
C LEU A 120 5.30 -13.58 -11.51
N ARG A 121 4.24 -14.33 -11.19
CA ARG A 121 4.37 -15.76 -10.85
C ARG A 121 4.87 -16.58 -12.03
N ALA A 122 4.36 -16.32 -13.24
CA ALA A 122 4.86 -16.95 -14.45
C ALA A 122 6.34 -16.64 -14.66
N ARG A 123 6.73 -15.35 -14.60
CA ARG A 123 8.12 -14.91 -14.71
C ARG A 123 9.02 -15.57 -13.68
N TYR A 124 8.59 -15.62 -12.42
CA TYR A 124 9.31 -16.24 -11.32
C TYR A 124 9.49 -17.75 -11.53
N ALA A 125 8.49 -18.43 -12.10
CA ALA A 125 8.55 -19.84 -12.47
C ALA A 125 9.29 -20.11 -13.81
N GLY A 126 9.80 -19.08 -14.49
CA GLY A 126 10.43 -19.21 -15.82
C GLY A 126 9.44 -19.52 -16.95
N VAL A 127 8.14 -19.27 -16.74
CA VAL A 127 7.07 -19.44 -17.74
C VAL A 127 6.96 -18.16 -18.58
N ALA A 128 6.94 -18.31 -19.90
CA ALA A 128 6.75 -17.19 -20.82
C ALA A 128 5.33 -16.62 -20.74
N VAL A 129 5.23 -15.29 -20.67
CA VAL A 129 3.97 -14.52 -20.73
C VAL A 129 3.86 -13.93 -22.14
N GLN A 130 2.71 -14.10 -22.78
CA GLN A 130 2.40 -13.49 -24.08
C GLN A 130 1.18 -12.56 -23.91
N THR A 131 1.11 -11.50 -24.72
CA THR A 131 -0.09 -10.68 -24.76
C THR A 131 -1.10 -11.26 -25.75
N ALA A 132 -2.39 -11.05 -25.50
CA ALA A 132 -3.44 -11.43 -26.45
C ALA A 132 -3.30 -10.75 -27.82
N LYS A 133 -2.50 -9.68 -27.93
CA LYS A 133 -2.25 -8.96 -29.18
C LYS A 133 -1.30 -9.70 -30.13
N ASP A 134 -0.51 -10.63 -29.59
CA ASP A 134 0.50 -11.37 -30.34
C ASP A 134 -0.03 -12.69 -30.92
N GLU A 135 -1.32 -13.03 -30.72
CA GLU A 135 -1.88 -14.17 -31.44
C GLU A 135 -1.92 -13.84 -32.95
N PRO A 136 -1.19 -14.58 -33.80
CA PRO A 136 -1.35 -14.45 -35.24
C PRO A 136 -2.79 -14.80 -35.55
N SER A 137 -3.53 -13.80 -36.03
CA SER A 137 -4.96 -13.85 -36.34
C SER A 137 -5.28 -15.03 -37.27
N ALA A 138 -5.47 -16.21 -36.69
CA ALA A 138 -5.91 -17.41 -37.37
C ALA A 138 -7.43 -17.34 -37.42
N SER A 139 -7.89 -16.67 -38.48
CA SER A 139 -9.27 -16.62 -38.98
C SER A 139 -10.19 -17.70 -38.40
N SER A 140 -11.07 -17.31 -37.49
CA SER A 140 -12.26 -18.09 -37.14
C SER A 140 -13.37 -17.13 -36.73
N ALA A 141 -14.24 -16.87 -37.70
CA ALA A 141 -15.52 -16.22 -37.50
C ALA A 141 -16.38 -17.10 -36.58
N THR A 142 -16.80 -16.59 -35.43
CA THR A 142 -17.88 -17.19 -34.65
C THR A 142 -18.62 -16.09 -33.87
N THR A 143 -19.91 -16.03 -34.17
CA THR A 143 -21.06 -15.30 -33.62
C THR A 143 -20.96 -14.58 -32.26
N PRO A 144 -21.68 -13.44 -32.12
CA PRO A 144 -21.83 -12.75 -30.83
C PRO A 144 -22.79 -13.52 -29.94
N VAL A 145 -22.28 -14.10 -28.85
CA VAL A 145 -23.11 -14.55 -27.73
C VAL A 145 -22.93 -13.54 -26.60
N GLU A 146 -23.99 -12.75 -26.42
CA GLU A 146 -24.27 -11.84 -25.32
C GLU A 146 -24.12 -12.61 -23.99
N SER A 147 -22.92 -12.55 -23.40
CA SER A 147 -22.62 -13.17 -22.12
C SER A 147 -22.84 -12.17 -21.00
N GLU A 148 -24.05 -12.21 -20.43
CA GLU A 148 -24.35 -11.61 -19.14
C GLU A 148 -23.47 -12.23 -18.05
N SER A 149 -22.31 -11.63 -17.81
CA SER A 149 -21.41 -11.98 -16.72
C SER A 149 -22.01 -11.51 -15.39
N ARG A 150 -22.79 -12.41 -14.78
CA ARG A 150 -23.15 -12.36 -13.36
C ARG A 150 -21.88 -12.45 -12.51
N THR A 151 -21.28 -11.29 -12.26
CA THR A 151 -20.20 -11.13 -11.30
C THR A 151 -20.77 -11.33 -9.89
N SER A 152 -20.56 -12.53 -9.35
CA SER A 152 -20.78 -12.81 -7.93
C SER A 152 -19.91 -11.84 -7.12
N GLY A 153 -20.54 -10.87 -6.48
CA GLY A 153 -19.90 -9.84 -5.67
C GLY A 153 -19.13 -10.43 -4.50
N ARG A 154 -17.87 -10.81 -4.74
CA ARG A 154 -16.87 -10.91 -3.68
C ARG A 154 -16.73 -9.49 -3.13
N ARG A 155 -17.32 -9.25 -1.96
CA ARG A 155 -17.10 -8.03 -1.17
C ARG A 155 -15.60 -7.83 -1.04
N SER A 156 -15.02 -6.97 -1.88
CA SER A 156 -13.65 -6.52 -1.71
C SER A 156 -13.60 -5.89 -0.33
N LYS A 157 -12.70 -6.39 0.51
CA LYS A 157 -12.41 -5.75 1.78
C LYS A 157 -11.86 -4.38 1.41
N ARG A 158 -12.68 -3.34 1.55
CA ARG A 158 -12.32 -1.95 1.25
C ARG A 158 -10.98 -1.66 1.93
N PRO A 159 -9.92 -1.33 1.18
CA PRO A 159 -8.63 -1.17 1.79
C PRO A 159 -8.64 0.02 2.76
N CYS A 160 -7.80 -0.12 3.78
CA CYS A 160 -7.51 0.94 4.73
C CYS A 160 -6.64 1.96 4.00
N ALA A 161 -7.25 3.06 3.55
CA ALA A 161 -6.54 4.17 2.93
C ALA A 161 -5.36 4.56 3.83
N ARG A 162 -4.14 4.33 3.34
CA ARG A 162 -2.93 4.63 4.11
C ARG A 162 -2.77 6.13 4.22
N LEU A 163 -2.35 6.58 5.39
CA LEU A 163 -2.08 7.99 5.65
C LEU A 163 -0.81 8.40 4.87
N PRO A 164 -0.86 9.41 4.00
CA PRO A 164 0.34 9.92 3.34
C PRO A 164 1.32 10.49 4.38
N VAL A 165 2.62 10.32 4.14
CA VAL A 165 3.68 10.85 5.02
C VAL A 165 4.30 12.06 4.32
N PRO A 166 3.90 13.30 4.66
CA PRO A 166 4.41 14.49 4.00
C PRO A 166 5.86 14.77 4.41
N LYS A 167 6.57 15.55 3.59
CA LYS A 167 7.89 16.09 3.96
C LYS A 167 7.68 17.39 4.74
N PRO A 168 8.37 17.62 5.87
CA PRO A 168 8.27 18.88 6.61
C PRO A 168 8.76 20.06 5.76
N LEU A 169 8.12 21.22 5.94
CA LEU A 169 8.53 22.44 5.26
C LEU A 169 9.89 22.93 5.80
N PRO A 170 10.82 23.39 4.93
CA PRO A 170 12.09 23.93 5.37
C PRO A 170 11.95 25.11 6.35
N ALA A 171 10.89 25.91 6.20
CA ALA A 171 10.57 27.01 7.10
C ALA A 171 10.21 26.51 8.51
N ALA A 172 9.39 25.46 8.63
CA ALA A 172 9.01 24.87 9.91
C ALA A 172 10.20 24.21 10.62
N ILE A 173 11.08 23.54 9.86
CA ILE A 173 12.35 23.04 10.38
C ILE A 173 13.20 24.22 10.90
N GLY A 174 13.36 25.27 10.10
CA GLY A 174 14.14 26.46 10.51
C GLY A 174 13.58 27.18 11.74
N ALA A 175 12.26 27.17 11.92
CA ALA A 175 11.56 27.71 13.08
C ALA A 175 11.67 26.82 14.33
N GLY A 176 12.24 25.61 14.21
CA GLY A 176 12.43 24.70 15.34
C GLY A 176 11.15 24.03 15.83
N HIS A 177 10.12 23.91 14.99
CA HIS A 177 8.84 23.26 15.36
C HIS A 177 9.05 21.77 15.76
N PHE A 178 10.09 21.14 15.23
CA PHE A 178 10.50 19.77 15.55
C PHE A 178 11.56 19.67 16.66
N GLY A 179 11.86 20.79 17.32
CA GLY A 179 12.88 20.89 18.36
C GLY A 179 14.28 21.21 17.84
N TYR A 180 15.23 21.21 18.78
CA TYR A 180 16.65 21.50 18.54
C TYR A 180 17.51 20.36 19.06
N GLU A 181 18.57 20.04 18.32
CA GLU A 181 19.63 19.14 18.76
C GLU A 181 20.47 19.79 19.86
N PHE A 182 21.31 18.99 20.53
CA PHE A 182 22.19 19.46 21.61
C PHE A 182 23.18 20.55 21.18
N ASP A 183 23.48 20.65 19.88
CA ASP A 183 24.35 21.67 19.32
C ASP A 183 23.60 22.97 18.94
N GLY A 184 22.30 23.03 19.21
CA GLY A 184 21.43 24.17 18.90
C GLY A 184 20.93 24.21 17.45
N ARG A 185 21.20 23.19 16.63
CA ARG A 185 20.64 23.11 15.27
C ARG A 185 19.21 22.60 15.30
N PRO A 186 18.32 23.08 14.42
CA PRO A 186 16.97 22.53 14.32
C PRO A 186 17.00 21.06 13.90
N VAL A 187 16.21 20.24 14.60
CA VAL A 187 16.08 18.81 14.30
C VAL A 187 15.46 18.63 12.93
N ARG A 188 16.03 17.74 12.12
CA ARG A 188 15.43 17.27 10.87
C ARG A 188 14.77 15.92 11.13
N PRO A 189 13.44 15.87 11.34
CA PRO A 189 12.79 14.62 11.70
C PRO A 189 12.93 13.60 10.56
N SER A 190 13.16 12.35 10.94
CA SER A 190 13.19 11.21 10.04
C SER A 190 11.78 10.91 9.48
N LEU A 191 11.71 10.15 8.38
CA LEU A 191 10.43 9.77 7.77
C LEU A 191 9.53 8.98 8.73
N ASP A 192 10.11 8.16 9.60
CA ASP A 192 9.35 7.38 10.58
C ASP A 192 8.79 8.29 11.70
N GLU A 193 9.55 9.27 12.18
CA GLU A 193 9.07 10.28 13.14
C GLU A 193 7.94 11.12 12.54
N VAL A 194 8.09 11.58 11.29
CA VAL A 194 7.03 12.34 10.61
C VAL A 194 5.76 11.50 10.44
N ARG A 195 5.92 10.20 10.15
CA ARG A 195 4.78 9.27 10.09
C ARG A 195 4.09 9.15 11.45
N GLU A 196 4.83 9.03 12.55
CA GLU A 196 4.27 8.96 13.89
C GLU A 196 3.53 10.24 14.28
N ILE A 197 4.13 11.41 14.02
CA ILE A 197 3.49 12.72 14.23
C ILE A 197 2.18 12.83 13.45
N THR A 198 2.22 12.45 12.17
CA THR A 198 1.07 12.49 11.27
C THR A 198 -0.04 11.53 11.73
N LEU A 199 0.31 10.33 12.21
CA LEU A 199 -0.64 9.38 12.80
C LEU A 199 -1.27 9.89 14.10
N ALA A 200 -0.47 10.47 15.00
CA ALA A 200 -0.96 11.05 16.24
C ALA A 200 -1.95 12.20 15.97
N GLN A 201 -1.62 13.07 15.00
CA GLN A 201 -2.51 14.16 14.61
C GLN A 201 -3.80 13.63 13.95
N ALA A 202 -3.70 12.61 13.09
CA ALA A 202 -4.88 11.97 12.51
C ALA A 202 -5.83 11.43 13.59
N GLN A 203 -5.28 10.74 14.60
CA GLN A 203 -6.06 10.22 15.73
C GLN A 203 -6.73 11.33 16.54
N LYS A 204 -6.01 12.43 16.81
CA LYS A 204 -6.57 13.61 17.49
C LYS A 204 -7.75 14.19 16.71
N LEU A 205 -7.59 14.40 15.40
CA LEU A 205 -8.64 14.94 14.53
C LEU A 205 -9.88 14.03 14.46
N ILE A 206 -9.68 12.70 14.43
CA ILE A 206 -10.79 11.74 14.49
C ILE A 206 -11.55 11.87 15.82
N GLY A 207 -10.84 12.02 16.94
CA GLY A 207 -11.44 12.27 18.25
C GLY A 207 -12.29 13.54 18.26
N LEU A 208 -11.73 14.66 17.79
CA LEU A 208 -12.44 15.93 17.68
C LEU A 208 -13.69 15.82 16.80
N LEU A 209 -13.63 15.09 15.69
CA LEU A 209 -14.80 14.85 14.83
C LEU A 209 -15.92 14.09 15.55
N HIS A 210 -15.60 13.20 16.50
CA HIS A 210 -16.62 12.58 17.36
C HIS A 210 -17.23 13.59 18.32
N ASP A 211 -16.42 14.45 18.92
CA ASP A 211 -16.88 15.48 19.87
C ASP A 211 -17.74 16.56 19.21
N ILE A 212 -17.46 16.92 17.96
CA ILE A 212 -18.30 17.84 17.15
C ILE A 212 -19.74 17.32 17.04
N HIS A 213 -19.94 16.00 17.09
CA HIS A 213 -21.28 15.41 16.97
C HIS A 213 -21.99 15.31 18.33
N ASN A 214 -21.32 15.68 19.42
CA ASN A 214 -21.92 15.81 20.74
C ASN A 214 -22.35 17.28 20.97
N PRO A 215 -23.66 17.55 21.17
CA PRO A 215 -24.19 18.92 21.17
C PRO A 215 -23.65 19.82 22.30
N GLY A 216 -23.06 19.25 23.35
CA GLY A 216 -22.50 20.01 24.47
C GLY A 216 -21.19 20.74 24.15
N ASN A 217 -20.38 20.22 23.22
CA ASN A 217 -19.00 20.71 22.97
C ASN A 217 -18.73 21.07 21.51
N GLN A 218 -19.76 21.13 20.67
CA GLN A 218 -19.61 21.25 19.22
C GLN A 218 -18.71 22.41 18.79
N HIS A 219 -19.01 23.63 19.23
CA HIS A 219 -18.25 24.83 18.81
C HIS A 219 -16.80 24.82 19.27
N ALA A 220 -16.53 24.33 20.49
CA ALA A 220 -15.17 24.22 21.00
C ALA A 220 -14.36 23.20 20.21
N ALA A 221 -14.95 22.03 19.91
CA ALA A 221 -14.31 20.99 19.12
C ALA A 221 -14.09 21.42 17.65
N GLU A 222 -15.02 22.15 17.04
CA GLU A 222 -14.86 22.72 15.69
C GLU A 222 -13.73 23.75 15.62
N ALA A 223 -13.57 24.58 16.66
CA ALA A 223 -12.48 25.54 16.74
C ALA A 223 -11.13 24.82 16.91
N GLU A 224 -11.06 23.82 17.79
CA GLU A 224 -9.84 23.02 17.99
C GLU A 224 -9.46 22.22 16.74
N PHE A 225 -10.44 21.65 16.03
CA PHE A 225 -10.22 20.91 14.78
C PHE A 225 -9.57 21.80 13.72
N ARG A 226 -10.11 23.02 13.51
CA ARG A 226 -9.55 23.98 12.56
C ARG A 226 -8.17 24.46 12.97
N SER A 227 -7.96 24.73 14.26
CA SER A 227 -6.64 25.12 14.80
C SER A 227 -5.60 24.01 14.60
N ALA A 228 -5.99 22.75 14.81
CA ALA A 228 -5.11 21.59 14.65
C ALA A 228 -4.70 21.37 13.18
N LEU A 229 -5.60 21.62 12.23
CA LEU A 229 -5.28 21.60 10.80
C LEU A 229 -4.40 22.78 10.38
N ALA A 230 -4.64 23.99 10.92
CA ALA A 230 -3.82 25.16 10.63
C ALA A 230 -2.36 24.97 11.09
N MET A 231 -2.15 24.48 12.32
CA MET A 231 -0.80 24.16 12.82
C MET A 231 -0.12 23.10 11.93
N TYR A 232 -0.86 22.07 11.52
CA TYR A 232 -0.32 21.04 10.63
C TYR A 232 0.03 21.59 9.24
N ALA A 233 -0.75 22.53 8.72
CA ALA A 233 -0.47 23.20 7.45
C ALA A 233 0.77 24.09 7.55
N GLU A 234 1.02 24.75 8.68
CA GLU A 234 2.25 25.52 8.93
C GLU A 234 3.50 24.61 8.91
N ASP A 235 3.37 23.37 9.38
CA ASP A 235 4.47 22.41 9.46
C ASP A 235 4.76 21.68 8.12
N PHE A 236 3.70 21.27 7.42
CA PHE A 236 3.77 20.33 6.30
C PHE A 236 3.16 20.85 4.99
N GLY A 237 2.51 22.02 5.01
CA GLY A 237 1.83 22.64 3.87
C GLY A 237 0.33 22.34 3.79
N ASP A 238 -0.39 23.19 3.06
CA ASP A 238 -1.86 23.13 2.91
C ASP A 238 -2.33 21.80 2.29
N ASP A 239 -1.60 21.27 1.32
CA ASP A 239 -1.94 20.01 0.66
C ASP A 239 -1.91 18.83 1.63
N ALA A 240 -0.88 18.76 2.46
CA ALA A 240 -0.74 17.73 3.48
C ALA A 240 -1.87 17.83 4.52
N ALA A 241 -2.22 19.05 4.94
CA ALA A 241 -3.34 19.28 5.87
C ALA A 241 -4.69 18.83 5.26
N ARG A 242 -4.96 19.14 3.99
CA ARG A 242 -6.16 18.69 3.27
C ARG A 242 -6.25 17.17 3.18
N GLN A 243 -5.12 16.51 2.88
CA GLN A 243 -5.06 15.04 2.84
C GLN A 243 -5.32 14.41 4.22
N LEU A 244 -4.75 14.99 5.29
CA LEU A 244 -4.95 14.57 6.67
C LEU A 244 -6.42 14.72 7.10
N GLU A 245 -7.04 15.86 6.78
CA GLU A 245 -8.46 16.12 7.01
C GLU A 245 -9.34 15.08 6.30
N ALA A 246 -9.11 14.86 5.01
CA ALA A 246 -9.87 13.90 4.21
C ALA A 246 -9.75 12.48 4.78
N HIS A 247 -8.56 12.09 5.25
CA HIS A 247 -8.36 10.82 5.94
C HIS A 247 -9.16 10.75 7.24
N ALA A 248 -9.05 11.75 8.11
CA ALA A 248 -9.76 11.78 9.40
C ALA A 248 -11.28 11.69 9.22
N LEU A 249 -11.85 12.44 8.27
CA LEU A 249 -13.27 12.38 7.92
C LEU A 249 -13.70 10.98 7.47
N ARG A 250 -12.92 10.34 6.58
CA ARG A 250 -13.21 8.98 6.10
C ARG A 250 -13.19 7.97 7.24
N GLN A 251 -12.23 8.04 8.15
CA GLN A 251 -12.14 7.14 9.31
C GLN A 251 -13.30 7.35 10.28
N ALA A 252 -13.61 8.59 10.64
CA ALA A 252 -14.74 8.90 11.52
C ALA A 252 -16.08 8.39 10.94
N GLN A 253 -16.30 8.52 9.62
CA GLN A 253 -17.46 7.96 8.94
C GLN A 253 -17.50 6.42 9.02
N ARG A 254 -16.36 5.76 8.80
CA ARG A 254 -16.25 4.29 8.90
C ARG A 254 -16.58 3.80 10.31
N GLU A 255 -16.06 4.45 11.35
CA GLU A 255 -16.34 4.09 12.75
C GLU A 255 -17.83 4.23 13.10
N ARG A 256 -18.49 5.29 12.62
CA ARG A 256 -19.94 5.49 12.81
C ARG A 256 -20.78 4.44 12.10
N ALA A 257 -20.42 4.12 10.86
CA ALA A 257 -21.10 3.05 10.13
C ALA A 257 -20.95 1.69 10.82
N GLY A 258 -19.81 1.46 11.49
CA GLY A 258 -19.56 0.29 12.31
C GLY A 258 -20.45 0.21 13.55
N ARG A 259 -20.66 1.31 14.28
CA ARG A 259 -21.48 1.35 15.51
C ARG A 259 -22.98 1.12 15.31
N ARG A 260 -23.47 1.26 14.07
CA ARG A 260 -24.90 1.06 13.73
C ARG A 260 -25.27 -0.38 13.40
N ARG A 261 -24.29 -1.29 13.33
CA ARG A 261 -24.47 -2.72 13.07
C ARG A 261 -24.39 -3.50 14.36
#